data_AF-A0A6N7AU10-F1
#
_entry.id   AF-A0A6N7AU10-F1
#
_cell.length_a   1.000
_cell.length_b   1.000
_cell.length_c   1.000
_cell.angle_alpha   90.00
_cell.angle_beta   90.00
_cell.angle_gamma   90.00
#
_symmetry.space_group_name_H-M   'P 1'
#
loop_
_entity.id
_entity.type
_entity.pdbx_description
1 polymer ?
#
loop_
_entity_poly.entity_id
_entity_poly.type
_entity_poly.pdbx_seq_one_letter_code
_entity_poly.pdbx_strand_id
1 'polypeptide(L)'
;MTFLSISDVVLAATTNWPGLPPDCWSEARIVHNIDNWKKLPQNFKIEKVKIEKPVKFENVSPNKGYSYKNEGFRPDVTISIYAEKDHLTVIKITDVFGVSDIKWINEKLLFIRIWWGRIAIDDVIFDVEKEAIVYTEPAVDGFQAYQQYKDFCKKLGGCKCINKEDSIAQIQDSDYINIVKKTKAGVLEKGLPDIVIPQWLENTFTCGGKATWEVNDCGEGGDGRTAPACVESIIPQQNGYYLHISIIVADTTGQKIAKPQTMMIYFRKPDGYKTLDLINVKTISEAIRLYKTDLSVKSK
;
A
#
# COMPACT_ATOMS: atom_id res chain seq x y z
N MET A 1 18.06 31.71 -12.26
CA MET A 1 17.48 31.03 -11.09
C MET A 1 15.98 30.95 -11.32
N THR A 2 15.49 29.78 -11.68
CA THR A 2 14.07 29.57 -11.97
C THR A 2 13.42 29.05 -10.70
N PHE A 3 12.53 29.85 -10.10
CA PHE A 3 11.79 29.44 -8.91
C PHE A 3 10.65 28.50 -9.32
N LEU A 4 10.60 27.31 -8.71
CA LEU A 4 9.46 26.42 -8.79
C LEU A 4 8.29 27.04 -8.01
N SER A 5 7.10 27.00 -8.60
CA SER A 5 5.86 27.51 -8.01
C SER A 5 5.41 26.63 -6.85
N ILE A 6 4.88 27.27 -5.79
CA ILE A 6 4.37 26.65 -4.56
C ILE A 6 3.28 25.58 -4.85
N SER A 7 2.63 25.65 -6.01
CA SER A 7 1.63 24.68 -6.47
C SER A 7 2.18 23.26 -6.68
N ASP A 8 3.45 23.10 -7.05
CA ASP A 8 4.03 21.78 -7.39
C ASP A 8 4.42 20.97 -6.13
N VAL A 9 4.59 21.65 -4.99
CA VAL A 9 4.94 21.02 -3.71
C VAL A 9 3.73 20.35 -3.05
N VAL A 10 2.52 20.85 -3.34
CA VAL A 10 1.29 20.40 -2.66
C VAL A 10 0.71 19.10 -3.24
N LEU A 11 0.95 18.80 -4.52
CA LEU A 11 0.44 17.57 -5.14
C LEU A 11 1.21 16.29 -4.77
N ALA A 12 2.45 16.40 -4.29
CA ALA A 12 3.26 15.24 -3.90
C ALA A 12 2.79 14.58 -2.59
N ALA A 13 2.00 15.30 -1.78
CA ALA A 13 1.58 14.88 -0.45
C ALA A 13 0.20 14.19 -0.39
N THR A 14 -0.57 14.17 -1.49
CA THR A 14 -1.99 13.74 -1.46
C THR A 14 -2.28 12.35 -2.02
N THR A 15 -1.28 11.57 -2.44
CA THR A 15 -1.49 10.19 -2.92
C THR A 15 -0.80 9.20 -1.98
N ASN A 16 -1.62 8.30 -1.43
CA ASN A 16 -1.24 7.13 -0.64
C ASN A 16 0.08 6.53 -1.15
N TRP A 17 1.14 6.60 -0.32
CA TRP A 17 2.41 5.87 -0.45
C TRP A 17 3.22 6.02 -1.77
N PRO A 18 4.40 6.68 -1.79
CA PRO A 18 4.82 7.89 -1.09
C PRO A 18 5.14 8.98 -2.12
N GLY A 19 4.12 9.46 -2.83
CA GLY A 19 4.29 10.35 -3.97
C GLY A 19 4.74 9.60 -5.22
N LEU A 20 5.84 10.03 -5.86
CA LEU A 20 6.38 9.39 -7.07
C LEU A 20 6.93 7.97 -6.76
N PRO A 21 6.84 7.02 -7.70
CA PRO A 21 7.38 5.67 -7.52
C PRO A 21 8.92 5.67 -7.35
N PRO A 22 9.51 4.60 -6.75
CA PRO A 22 10.92 4.58 -6.36
C PRO A 22 11.92 4.85 -7.49
N ASP A 23 11.63 4.47 -8.73
CA ASP A 23 12.49 4.75 -9.87
C ASP A 23 12.55 6.24 -10.26
N CYS A 24 11.60 7.04 -9.80
CA CYS A 24 11.63 8.49 -9.93
C CYS A 24 12.55 9.16 -8.91
N TRP A 25 13.03 8.43 -7.90
CA TRP A 25 13.82 9.05 -6.85
C TRP A 25 15.27 9.24 -7.30
N SER A 26 15.80 10.45 -7.10
CA SER A 26 17.23 10.73 -7.27
C SER A 26 18.09 9.90 -6.31
N GLU A 27 17.53 9.54 -5.16
CA GLU A 27 18.16 8.79 -4.08
C GLU A 27 17.11 8.04 -3.26
N ALA A 28 17.53 7.04 -2.48
CA ALA A 28 16.66 6.39 -1.51
C ALA A 28 16.12 7.39 -0.49
N ARG A 29 14.88 7.21 -0.04
CA ARG A 29 14.21 8.12 0.88
C ARG A 29 13.63 7.34 2.06
N ILE A 30 13.57 8.02 3.21
CA ILE A 30 12.70 7.60 4.31
C ILE A 30 11.35 8.25 4.08
N VAL A 31 10.30 7.46 4.16
CA VAL A 31 8.92 7.85 3.92
C VAL A 31 8.20 7.90 5.25
N HIS A 32 7.70 9.08 5.61
CA HIS A 32 6.93 9.30 6.84
C HIS A 32 5.42 9.30 6.59
N ASN A 33 4.64 9.40 7.67
CA ASN A 33 3.17 9.46 7.66
C ASN A 33 2.50 8.19 7.09
N ILE A 34 2.99 7.04 7.53
CA ILE A 34 2.42 5.75 7.19
C ILE A 34 1.33 5.39 8.21
N ASP A 35 0.07 5.36 7.77
CA ASP A 35 -1.04 5.01 8.66
C ASP A 35 -0.85 3.60 9.24
N ASN A 36 -1.17 3.44 10.53
CA ASN A 36 -1.37 2.16 11.25
C ASN A 36 -0.18 1.40 11.88
N TRP A 37 1.05 1.92 11.98
CA TRP A 37 2.09 1.19 12.74
C TRP A 37 2.06 1.54 14.25
N LYS A 38 1.58 0.61 15.11
CA LYS A 38 1.42 0.82 16.57
C LYS A 38 2.35 -0.05 17.44
N LYS A 39 3.67 -0.06 17.16
CA LYS A 39 4.63 -0.84 17.99
C LYS A 39 5.21 -0.04 19.17
N LEU A 40 5.43 1.27 19.00
CA LEU A 40 6.14 2.07 20.00
C LEU A 40 5.59 1.95 21.43
N PRO A 41 4.27 2.08 21.72
CA PRO A 41 3.78 2.07 23.10
C PRO A 41 3.99 0.75 23.85
N GLN A 42 4.10 -0.37 23.13
CA GLN A 42 4.24 -1.70 23.72
C GLN A 42 5.69 -2.02 24.07
N ASN A 43 6.62 -1.50 23.26
CA ASN A 43 8.02 -1.89 23.26
C ASN A 43 8.96 -0.79 23.76
N PHE A 44 8.43 0.37 24.15
CA PHE A 44 9.21 1.50 24.66
C PHE A 44 8.84 1.80 26.10
N LYS A 45 9.80 1.70 27.03
CA LYS A 45 9.58 1.96 28.45
C LYS A 45 10.61 2.95 28.99
N ILE A 46 10.16 3.84 29.87
CA ILE A 46 11.01 4.83 30.55
C ILE A 46 11.05 4.47 32.03
N GLU A 47 12.24 4.31 32.58
CA GLU A 47 12.49 4.00 33.98
C GLU A 47 13.40 5.06 34.61
N LYS A 48 13.29 5.23 35.92
CA LYS A 48 14.17 6.10 36.71
C LYS A 48 15.02 5.25 37.64
N VAL A 49 16.34 5.35 37.51
CA VAL A 49 17.30 4.57 38.30
C VAL A 49 18.11 5.51 39.17
N LYS A 50 17.93 5.43 40.50
CA LYS A 50 18.66 6.26 41.44
C LYS A 50 20.17 6.07 41.30
N ILE A 51 20.94 7.15 41.38
CA ILE A 51 22.40 7.12 41.33
C ILE A 51 23.00 7.77 42.58
N GLU A 52 24.14 7.26 43.01
CA GLU A 52 24.87 7.81 44.15
C GLU A 52 25.83 8.94 43.75
N LYS A 53 26.32 8.92 42.50
CA LYS A 53 27.27 9.90 41.98
C LYS A 53 26.89 10.31 40.57
N PRO A 54 27.16 11.57 40.18
CA PRO A 54 27.05 12.02 38.79
C PRO A 54 27.80 11.08 37.85
N VAL A 55 27.16 10.68 36.76
CA VAL A 55 27.76 9.85 35.72
C VAL A 55 27.83 10.68 34.45
N LYS A 56 29.00 10.74 33.83
CA LYS A 56 29.18 11.39 32.54
C LYS A 56 29.43 10.32 31.48
N PHE A 57 28.55 10.25 30.49
CA PHE A 57 28.69 9.36 29.35
C PHE A 57 29.44 10.03 28.20
N GLU A 58 29.81 9.23 27.20
CA GLU A 58 30.59 9.66 26.04
C GLU A 58 29.82 10.65 25.14
N ASN A 59 28.50 10.49 24.98
CA ASN A 59 27.69 11.33 24.10
C ASN A 59 27.11 12.52 24.86
N VAL A 60 27.87 13.60 24.89
CA VAL A 60 27.56 14.82 25.66
C VAL A 60 26.71 15.80 24.84
N SER A 61 25.70 16.38 25.48
CA SER A 61 24.86 17.45 24.91
C SER A 61 25.66 18.74 24.62
N PRO A 62 25.18 19.61 23.73
CA PRO A 62 25.88 20.85 23.38
C PRO A 62 26.23 21.77 24.58
N ASN A 63 25.36 21.86 25.59
CA ASN A 63 25.61 22.67 26.80
C ASN A 63 26.52 21.97 27.83
N LYS A 64 26.94 20.72 27.57
CA LYS A 64 27.77 19.89 28.45
C LYS A 64 27.14 19.46 29.78
N GLY A 65 25.88 19.80 30.02
CA GLY A 65 25.14 19.42 31.24
C GLY A 65 24.64 17.97 31.18
N TYR A 66 24.22 17.51 30.00
CA TYR A 66 23.63 16.18 29.85
C TYR A 66 24.50 15.24 29.03
N SER A 67 24.33 13.94 29.22
CA SER A 67 25.00 12.92 28.41
C SER A 67 24.16 11.65 28.31
N TYR A 68 24.38 10.84 27.28
CA TYR A 68 23.79 9.52 27.17
C TYR A 68 24.81 8.44 26.78
N LYS A 69 24.49 7.20 27.14
CA LYS A 69 25.11 5.99 26.57
C LYS A 69 24.02 5.09 26.01
N ASN A 70 24.30 4.42 24.91
CA ASN A 70 23.48 3.35 24.38
C ASN A 70 24.19 2.01 24.60
N GLU A 71 23.46 1.04 25.14
CA GLU A 71 23.95 -0.29 25.44
C GLU A 71 22.97 -1.32 24.86
N GLY A 72 23.49 -2.51 24.56
CA GLY A 72 22.70 -3.57 23.96
C GLY A 72 22.65 -3.50 22.43
N PHE A 73 22.01 -4.52 21.87
CA PHE A 73 21.79 -4.72 20.45
C PHE A 73 20.49 -5.52 20.30
N ARG A 74 20.11 -5.93 19.08
CA ARG A 74 18.90 -6.73 18.90
C ARG A 74 18.88 -7.97 19.82
N PRO A 75 17.74 -8.27 20.48
CA PRO A 75 16.44 -7.59 20.34
C PRO A 75 16.20 -6.42 21.31
N ASP A 76 17.13 -6.13 22.22
CA ASP A 76 16.92 -5.20 23.34
C ASP A 76 18.00 -4.12 23.43
N VAL A 77 17.56 -2.87 23.43
CA VAL A 77 18.43 -1.70 23.53
C VAL A 77 18.07 -0.91 24.79
N THR A 78 19.09 -0.45 25.49
CA THR A 78 18.96 0.45 26.63
C THR A 78 19.69 1.76 26.35
N ILE A 79 19.01 2.88 26.54
CA ILE A 79 19.60 4.22 26.46
C ILE A 79 19.55 4.83 27.86
N SER A 80 20.72 5.00 28.49
CA SER A 80 20.83 5.64 29.79
C SER A 80 21.18 7.12 29.61
N ILE A 81 20.41 8.00 30.22
CA ILE A 81 20.52 9.45 30.10
C ILE A 81 20.78 10.04 31.48
N TYR A 82 21.85 10.82 31.60
CA TYR A 82 22.13 11.67 32.75
C TYR A 82 21.80 13.12 32.39
N ALA A 83 20.91 13.73 33.18
CA ALA A 83 20.42 15.10 32.97
C ALA A 83 20.52 15.96 34.25
N GLU A 84 21.63 15.85 34.99
CA GLU A 84 21.88 16.59 36.26
C GLU A 84 20.83 16.36 37.37
N LYS A 85 20.14 15.23 37.30
CA LYS A 85 19.15 14.77 38.29
C LYS A 85 19.78 13.76 39.27
N ASP A 86 19.06 13.48 40.34
CA ASP A 86 19.41 12.46 41.35
C ASP A 86 19.19 11.01 40.87
N HIS A 87 18.83 10.82 39.61
CA HIS A 87 18.61 9.55 38.95
C HIS A 87 19.02 9.60 37.48
N LEU A 88 19.21 8.43 36.89
CA LEU A 88 19.28 8.22 35.45
C LEU A 88 17.88 8.00 34.90
N THR A 89 17.61 8.62 33.76
CA THR A 89 16.49 8.21 32.92
C THR A 89 16.95 7.08 32.02
N VAL A 90 16.29 5.94 32.09
CA VAL A 90 16.64 4.74 31.33
C VAL A 90 15.50 4.42 30.38
N ILE A 91 15.77 4.52 29.08
CA ILE A 91 14.85 4.11 28.02
C ILE A 91 15.17 2.67 27.66
N LYS A 92 14.21 1.77 27.81
CA LYS A 92 14.29 0.37 27.38
C LYS A 92 13.44 0.18 26.13
N ILE A 93 14.05 -0.36 25.08
CA ILE A 93 13.39 -0.65 23.81
C ILE A 93 13.57 -2.13 23.48
N THR A 94 12.47 -2.87 23.40
CA THR A 94 12.46 -4.34 23.21
C THR A 94 11.90 -4.73 21.84
N ASP A 95 12.20 -5.94 21.37
CA ASP A 95 11.76 -6.43 20.05
C ASP A 95 12.17 -5.48 18.89
N VAL A 96 13.40 -4.95 18.97
CA VAL A 96 13.97 -4.10 17.92
C VAL A 96 14.92 -4.88 17.03
N PHE A 97 14.94 -4.52 15.75
CA PHE A 97 16.04 -4.88 14.85
C PHE A 97 17.31 -4.08 15.19
N GLY A 98 17.14 -2.86 15.68
CA GLY A 98 18.21 -2.02 16.19
C GLY A 98 17.74 -0.58 16.45
N VAL A 99 18.68 0.25 16.88
CA VAL A 99 18.52 1.72 16.94
C VAL A 99 19.62 2.36 16.12
N SER A 100 19.32 3.48 15.49
CA SER A 100 20.30 4.31 14.78
C SER A 100 20.11 5.78 15.12
N ASP A 101 21.06 6.60 14.67
CA ASP A 101 20.96 8.05 14.67
C ASP A 101 20.64 8.67 16.05
N ILE A 102 21.03 8.02 17.15
CA ILE A 102 20.85 8.62 18.48
C ILE A 102 21.73 9.86 18.53
N LYS A 103 21.12 11.04 18.67
CA LYS A 103 21.85 12.32 18.69
C LYS A 103 21.06 13.42 19.36
N TRP A 104 21.78 14.36 19.96
CA TRP A 104 21.20 15.59 20.45
C TRP A 104 20.71 16.46 19.28
N ILE A 105 19.44 16.84 19.29
CA ILE A 105 18.87 17.84 18.36
C ILE A 105 19.28 19.24 18.83
N ASN A 106 19.20 19.46 20.13
CA ASN A 106 19.63 20.67 20.80
C ASN A 106 20.15 20.30 22.20
N GLU A 107 20.18 21.26 23.12
CA GLU A 107 20.63 21.03 24.49
C GLU A 107 19.79 20.01 25.27
N LYS A 108 18.50 19.83 24.97
CA LYS A 108 17.53 19.09 25.82
C LYS A 108 16.79 17.95 25.10
N LEU A 109 16.84 17.94 23.78
CA LEU A 109 16.08 17.01 22.96
C LEU A 109 17.01 15.96 22.35
N LEU A 110 16.64 14.69 22.55
CA LEU A 110 17.33 13.55 22.00
C LEU A 110 16.49 12.96 20.86
N PHE A 111 17.08 12.89 19.66
CA PHE A 111 16.52 12.13 18.54
C PHE A 111 16.93 10.67 18.68
N ILE A 112 15.99 9.75 18.44
CA ILE A 112 16.21 8.31 18.43
C ILE A 112 15.48 7.73 17.22
N ARG A 113 16.19 7.02 16.34
CA ARG A 113 15.58 6.25 15.26
C ARG A 113 15.52 4.78 15.63
N ILE A 114 14.32 4.24 15.75
CA ILE A 114 14.09 2.85 16.18
C ILE A 114 13.73 2.01 14.96
N TRP A 115 14.44 0.91 14.74
CA TRP A 115 14.16 -0.04 13.67
C TRP A 115 13.41 -1.26 14.22
N TRP A 116 12.17 -1.47 13.77
CA TRP A 116 11.38 -2.65 14.13
C TRP A 116 11.62 -3.84 13.21
N GLY A 117 12.38 -3.62 12.14
CA GLY A 117 12.69 -4.58 11.11
C GLY A 117 13.67 -3.97 10.12
N ARG A 118 13.70 -4.49 8.90
CA ARG A 118 14.59 -3.96 7.86
C ARG A 118 14.11 -2.68 7.19
N ILE A 119 12.82 -2.38 7.31
CA ILE A 119 12.20 -1.24 6.63
C ILE A 119 11.34 -0.39 7.56
N ALA A 120 10.77 -0.94 8.63
CA ALA A 120 9.87 -0.22 9.51
C ALA A 120 10.65 0.52 10.60
N ILE A 121 10.35 1.80 10.76
CA ILE A 121 11.03 2.76 11.63
C ILE A 121 10.00 3.52 12.49
N ASP A 122 10.37 3.89 13.72
CA ASP A 122 9.78 5.02 14.44
C ASP A 122 10.87 6.07 14.73
N ASP A 123 10.63 7.31 14.30
CA ASP A 123 11.44 8.47 14.65
C ASP A 123 10.88 9.10 15.93
N VAL A 124 11.70 9.21 16.98
CA VAL A 124 11.29 9.66 18.31
C VAL A 124 12.10 10.88 18.72
N ILE A 125 11.43 11.90 19.26
CA ILE A 125 12.07 13.00 20.00
C ILE A 125 11.72 12.88 21.47
N PHE A 126 12.74 12.74 22.30
CA PHE A 126 12.64 12.64 23.75
C PHE A 126 13.14 13.91 24.42
N ASP A 127 12.32 14.49 25.29
CA ASP A 127 12.69 15.65 26.12
C ASP A 127 13.26 15.15 27.45
N VAL A 128 14.56 15.32 27.66
CA VAL A 128 15.27 14.78 28.84
C VAL A 128 14.93 15.52 30.14
N GLU A 129 14.47 16.76 30.03
CA GLU A 129 14.04 17.56 31.19
C GLU A 129 12.67 17.08 31.65
N LYS A 130 11.74 16.87 30.71
CA LYS A 130 10.39 16.37 30.99
C LYS A 130 10.29 14.86 31.16
N GLU A 131 11.33 14.12 30.77
CA GLU A 131 11.38 12.66 30.77
C GLU A 131 10.23 12.02 29.98
N ALA A 132 9.90 12.65 28.85
CA ALA A 132 8.74 12.30 28.05
C ALA A 132 9.04 12.38 26.55
N ILE A 133 8.33 11.56 25.79
CA ILE A 133 8.30 11.65 24.34
C ILE A 133 7.48 12.87 23.95
N VAL A 134 8.05 13.76 23.14
CA VAL A 134 7.38 14.96 22.63
C VAL A 134 7.01 14.88 21.15
N TYR A 135 7.59 13.91 20.44
CA TYR A 135 7.28 13.63 19.04
C TYR A 135 7.51 12.16 18.72
N THR A 136 6.63 11.60 17.91
CA THR A 136 6.75 10.26 17.33
C THR A 136 6.21 10.30 15.91
N GLU A 137 6.96 9.75 14.96
CA GLU A 137 6.48 9.60 13.61
C GLU A 137 6.91 8.24 13.04
N PRO A 138 5.95 7.40 12.61
CA PRO A 138 6.28 6.16 11.95
C PRO A 138 6.82 6.47 10.55
N ALA A 139 7.82 5.69 10.15
CA ALA A 139 8.44 5.82 8.85
C ALA A 139 8.81 4.47 8.25
N VAL A 140 9.02 4.44 6.94
CA VAL A 140 9.58 3.29 6.24
C VAL A 140 10.80 3.68 5.43
N ASP A 141 11.85 2.87 5.54
CA ASP A 141 13.04 2.96 4.72
C ASP A 141 12.74 2.47 3.29
N GLY A 142 12.76 3.41 2.36
CA GLY A 142 12.58 3.15 0.94
C GLY A 142 13.83 2.62 0.25
N PHE A 143 14.98 2.46 0.91
CA PHE A 143 16.22 2.02 0.27
C PHE A 143 16.08 0.68 -0.45
N GLN A 144 15.46 -0.32 0.18
CA GLN A 144 15.29 -1.63 -0.47
C GLN A 144 14.37 -1.56 -1.68
N ALA A 145 13.23 -0.86 -1.55
CA ALA A 145 12.32 -0.64 -2.66
C ALA A 145 13.02 0.09 -3.81
N TYR A 146 13.81 1.12 -3.49
CA TYR A 146 14.61 1.89 -4.44
C TYR A 146 15.60 1.02 -5.22
N GLN A 147 16.38 0.19 -4.53
CA GLN A 147 17.36 -0.68 -5.17
C GLN A 147 16.72 -1.77 -6.02
N GLN A 148 15.67 -2.43 -5.49
CA GLN A 148 14.93 -3.46 -6.23
C GLN A 148 14.35 -2.90 -7.52
N TYR A 149 13.78 -1.68 -7.47
CA TYR A 149 13.28 -1.01 -8.65
C TYR A 149 14.42 -0.72 -9.64
N LYS A 150 15.52 -0.09 -9.19
CA LYS A 150 16.67 0.21 -10.06
C LYS A 150 17.24 -1.02 -10.75
N ASP A 151 17.40 -2.13 -10.02
CA ASP A 151 17.92 -3.38 -10.57
C ASP A 151 16.97 -3.98 -11.60
N PHE A 152 15.67 -3.94 -11.35
CA PHE A 152 14.64 -4.37 -12.29
C PHE A 152 14.64 -3.51 -13.56
N CYS A 153 14.69 -2.18 -13.40
CA CYS A 153 14.74 -1.21 -14.50
C CYS A 153 15.95 -1.40 -15.40
N LYS A 154 17.13 -1.68 -14.81
CA LYS A 154 18.34 -1.96 -15.57
C LYS A 154 18.18 -3.18 -16.48
N LYS A 155 17.44 -4.20 -16.02
CA LYS A 155 17.18 -5.42 -16.81
C LYS A 155 16.20 -5.20 -17.96
N LEU A 156 15.27 -4.25 -17.84
CA LEU A 156 14.27 -3.95 -18.86
C LEU A 156 14.74 -2.94 -19.93
N GLY A 157 15.98 -2.46 -19.87
CA GLY A 157 16.44 -1.38 -20.76
C GLY A 157 16.04 0.03 -20.31
N GLY A 158 15.63 0.16 -19.05
CA GLY A 158 15.23 1.40 -18.36
C GLY A 158 13.77 1.39 -17.94
N CYS A 159 13.47 1.70 -16.67
CA CYS A 159 12.12 2.14 -16.31
C CYS A 159 12.04 3.62 -16.59
N LYS A 160 10.96 4.02 -17.23
CA LYS A 160 10.71 5.42 -17.53
C LYS A 160 9.60 5.91 -16.62
N CYS A 161 9.67 5.78 -15.28
CA CYS A 161 8.55 6.27 -14.49
C CYS A 161 8.32 7.76 -14.44
N ILE A 162 7.16 8.17 -14.90
CA ILE A 162 6.37 7.62 -16.02
C ILE A 162 6.61 8.50 -17.26
N ASN A 163 7.06 8.03 -18.41
CA ASN A 163 6.55 8.51 -19.68
C ASN A 163 6.47 7.37 -20.70
N LYS A 164 5.26 7.28 -21.29
CA LYS A 164 4.70 6.41 -22.32
C LYS A 164 4.07 5.07 -21.93
N GLU A 165 4.65 4.20 -21.10
CA GLU A 165 4.03 2.88 -20.90
C GLU A 165 2.75 2.91 -20.07
N ASP A 166 2.65 3.71 -18.98
CA ASP A 166 1.36 3.87 -18.28
C ASP A 166 0.33 4.62 -19.13
N SER A 167 0.75 5.49 -20.04
CA SER A 167 -0.20 6.07 -21.00
C SER A 167 -0.66 5.04 -22.02
N ILE A 168 0.23 4.14 -22.47
CA ILE A 168 -0.14 3.09 -23.43
C ILE A 168 -1.01 2.05 -22.72
N ALA A 169 -0.68 1.61 -21.51
CA ALA A 169 -1.51 0.73 -20.69
C ALA A 169 -2.84 1.41 -20.37
N GLN A 170 -2.88 2.67 -19.92
CA GLN A 170 -4.15 3.37 -19.68
C GLN A 170 -4.96 3.63 -20.96
N ILE A 171 -4.31 3.93 -22.09
CA ILE A 171 -4.97 4.08 -23.40
C ILE A 171 -5.47 2.72 -23.89
N GLN A 172 -4.68 1.66 -23.71
CA GLN A 172 -5.00 0.28 -24.07
C GLN A 172 -6.12 -0.25 -23.18
N ASP A 173 -6.12 0.07 -21.90
CA ASP A 173 -7.17 -0.25 -20.94
C ASP A 173 -8.44 0.50 -21.27
N SER A 174 -8.31 1.80 -21.59
CA SER A 174 -9.44 2.61 -22.08
C SER A 174 -9.99 2.04 -23.38
N ASP A 175 -9.14 1.61 -24.30
CA ASP A 175 -9.52 0.96 -25.56
C ASP A 175 -10.25 -0.37 -25.32
N TYR A 176 -9.72 -1.20 -24.44
CA TYR A 176 -10.29 -2.48 -24.04
C TYR A 176 -11.66 -2.30 -23.37
N ILE A 177 -11.74 -1.39 -22.40
CA ILE A 177 -12.99 -1.01 -21.76
C ILE A 177 -13.97 -0.48 -22.81
N ASN A 178 -13.52 0.35 -23.76
CA ASN A 178 -14.36 0.89 -24.82
C ASN A 178 -14.88 -0.20 -25.78
N ILE A 179 -14.07 -1.22 -26.09
CA ILE A 179 -14.50 -2.39 -26.87
C ILE A 179 -15.64 -3.09 -26.16
N VAL A 180 -15.49 -3.39 -24.87
CA VAL A 180 -16.54 -4.05 -24.09
C VAL A 180 -17.78 -3.16 -23.97
N LYS A 181 -17.62 -1.87 -23.67
CA LYS A 181 -18.75 -0.94 -23.53
C LYS A 181 -19.56 -0.76 -24.83
N LYS A 182 -18.96 -0.97 -26.00
CA LYS A 182 -19.62 -0.92 -27.30
C LYS A 182 -20.09 -2.29 -27.81
N THR A 183 -19.67 -3.38 -27.17
CA THR A 183 -20.06 -4.73 -27.54
C THR A 183 -21.49 -5.02 -27.08
N LYS A 184 -22.26 -5.69 -27.93
CA LYS A 184 -23.63 -6.12 -27.64
C LYS A 184 -23.61 -7.38 -26.77
N ALA A 185 -24.50 -7.48 -25.78
CA ALA A 185 -24.55 -8.63 -24.87
C ALA A 185 -24.74 -9.96 -25.61
N GLY A 186 -25.55 -9.98 -26.68
CA GLY A 186 -25.72 -11.14 -27.56
C GLY A 186 -24.44 -11.69 -28.21
N VAL A 187 -23.33 -10.93 -28.20
CA VAL A 187 -22.00 -11.42 -28.63
C VAL A 187 -21.37 -12.35 -27.60
N LEU A 188 -21.58 -12.09 -26.30
CA LEU A 188 -21.00 -12.88 -25.22
C LEU A 188 -21.66 -14.25 -25.09
N GLU A 189 -22.99 -14.30 -25.27
CA GLU A 189 -23.75 -15.54 -25.17
C GLU A 189 -25.02 -15.46 -26.02
N LYS A 190 -25.29 -16.54 -26.77
CA LYS A 190 -26.49 -16.66 -27.59
C LYS A 190 -27.73 -16.63 -26.69
N GLY A 191 -28.67 -15.73 -27.00
CA GLY A 191 -29.92 -15.56 -26.25
C GLY A 191 -29.93 -14.33 -25.33
N LEU A 192 -28.80 -13.65 -25.16
CA LEU A 192 -28.75 -12.34 -24.53
C LEU A 192 -29.30 -11.24 -25.47
N PRO A 193 -29.82 -10.13 -24.91
CA PRO A 193 -30.42 -9.06 -25.71
C PRO A 193 -29.41 -8.36 -26.62
N ASP A 194 -29.92 -7.79 -27.71
CA ASP A 194 -29.13 -7.04 -28.69
C ASP A 194 -28.91 -5.57 -28.27
N ILE A 195 -28.50 -5.36 -27.03
CA ILE A 195 -28.14 -4.05 -26.45
C ILE A 195 -26.70 -4.09 -25.93
N VAL A 196 -26.08 -2.92 -25.77
CA VAL A 196 -24.69 -2.85 -25.31
C VAL A 196 -24.53 -3.38 -23.88
N ILE A 197 -23.39 -4.02 -23.61
CA ILE A 197 -23.12 -4.70 -22.33
C ILE A 197 -23.40 -3.80 -21.12
N PRO A 198 -22.95 -2.53 -21.04
CA PRO A 198 -23.21 -1.70 -19.85
C PRO A 198 -24.71 -1.53 -19.58
N GLN A 199 -25.48 -1.22 -20.63
CA GLN A 199 -26.93 -1.05 -20.52
C GLN A 199 -27.61 -2.38 -20.16
N TRP A 200 -27.15 -3.50 -20.72
CA TRP A 200 -27.67 -4.82 -20.37
C TRP A 200 -27.39 -5.18 -18.90
N LEU A 201 -26.17 -4.94 -18.41
CA LEU A 201 -25.81 -5.19 -17.01
C LEU A 201 -26.63 -4.33 -16.06
N GLU A 202 -26.81 -3.05 -16.39
CA GLU A 202 -27.67 -2.13 -15.66
C GLU A 202 -29.11 -2.66 -15.62
N ASN A 203 -29.69 -3.01 -16.77
CA ASN A 203 -31.06 -3.52 -16.83
C ASN A 203 -31.27 -4.88 -16.15
N THR A 204 -30.21 -5.68 -16.02
CA THR A 204 -30.32 -7.08 -15.57
C THR A 204 -29.97 -7.25 -14.09
N PHE A 205 -28.93 -6.55 -13.61
CA PHE A 205 -28.32 -6.79 -12.31
C PHE A 205 -28.36 -5.59 -11.38
N THR A 206 -28.78 -4.40 -11.84
CA THR A 206 -28.71 -3.22 -11.00
C THR A 206 -30.04 -2.91 -10.36
N CYS A 207 -30.06 -2.95 -9.03
CA CYS A 207 -31.07 -2.26 -8.23
C CYS A 207 -30.60 -0.84 -7.85
N GLY A 208 -29.89 -0.15 -8.78
CA GLY A 208 -29.43 1.24 -8.62
C GLY A 208 -27.91 1.47 -8.54
N GLY A 209 -27.08 0.43 -8.56
CA GLY A 209 -25.62 0.57 -8.59
C GLY A 209 -25.04 0.64 -10.00
N LYS A 210 -24.05 1.47 -10.27
CA LYS A 210 -23.34 1.50 -11.57
C LYS A 210 -22.20 0.48 -11.58
N ALA A 211 -21.99 -0.17 -12.73
CA ALA A 211 -20.83 -1.03 -12.93
C ALA A 211 -19.53 -0.21 -12.96
N THR A 212 -18.52 -0.63 -12.21
CA THR A 212 -17.14 -0.14 -12.37
C THR A 212 -16.36 -1.10 -13.27
N TRP A 213 -15.32 -0.59 -13.92
CA TRP A 213 -14.58 -1.31 -14.95
C TRP A 213 -13.10 -1.19 -14.69
N GLU A 214 -12.40 -2.33 -14.75
CA GLU A 214 -10.94 -2.39 -14.68
C GLU A 214 -10.40 -3.37 -15.72
N VAL A 215 -9.12 -3.31 -15.98
CA VAL A 215 -8.43 -4.26 -16.84
C VAL A 215 -7.47 -5.06 -15.99
N ASN A 216 -7.47 -6.37 -16.17
CA ASN A 216 -6.57 -7.29 -15.50
C ASN A 216 -6.20 -8.47 -16.40
N ASP A 217 -5.26 -9.28 -15.91
CA ASP A 217 -4.73 -10.49 -16.55
C ASP A 217 -5.63 -11.72 -16.35
N CYS A 218 -6.96 -11.52 -16.45
CA CYS A 218 -7.95 -12.59 -16.36
C CYS A 218 -7.82 -13.50 -15.12
N GLY A 219 -7.26 -12.99 -14.02
CA GLY A 219 -7.20 -13.69 -12.73
C GLY A 219 -5.90 -14.44 -12.42
N GLU A 220 -4.83 -14.26 -13.19
CA GLU A 220 -3.50 -14.77 -12.82
C GLU A 220 -2.67 -13.66 -12.17
N GLY A 221 -2.45 -13.70 -10.85
CA GLY A 221 -1.59 -12.72 -10.15
C GLY A 221 -0.09 -12.82 -10.50
N GLY A 222 0.26 -12.63 -11.76
CA GLY A 222 1.60 -12.72 -12.35
C GLY A 222 2.01 -11.44 -13.09
N ASP A 223 3.14 -11.46 -13.78
CA ASP A 223 3.77 -10.29 -14.43
C ASP A 223 3.09 -9.82 -15.75
N GLY A 224 1.80 -10.16 -15.93
CA GLY A 224 0.96 -9.69 -17.03
C GLY A 224 1.25 -10.32 -18.41
N ARG A 225 1.95 -11.46 -18.49
CA ARG A 225 2.39 -12.05 -19.78
C ARG A 225 1.99 -13.51 -20.05
N THR A 226 1.36 -14.22 -19.10
CA THR A 226 0.96 -15.63 -19.27
C THR A 226 -0.53 -15.84 -19.54
N ALA A 227 -1.35 -14.82 -19.34
CA ALA A 227 -2.80 -14.87 -19.48
C ALA A 227 -3.31 -13.85 -20.52
N PRO A 228 -4.48 -14.09 -21.13
CA PRO A 228 -5.13 -13.08 -21.96
C PRO A 228 -5.48 -11.82 -21.14
N ALA A 229 -5.74 -10.70 -21.82
CA ALA A 229 -6.21 -9.49 -21.16
C ALA A 229 -7.75 -9.52 -21.02
N CYS A 230 -8.22 -9.25 -19.81
CA CYS A 230 -9.64 -9.14 -19.47
C CYS A 230 -10.01 -7.72 -19.11
N VAL A 231 -11.22 -7.33 -19.49
CA VAL A 231 -11.94 -6.24 -18.83
C VAL A 231 -12.87 -6.87 -17.81
N GLU A 232 -12.74 -6.45 -16.56
CA GLU A 232 -13.61 -6.88 -15.48
C GLU A 232 -14.66 -5.82 -15.18
N SER A 233 -15.93 -6.23 -15.23
CA SER A 233 -17.05 -5.45 -14.74
C SER A 233 -17.36 -5.85 -13.31
N ILE A 234 -17.38 -4.87 -12.41
CA ILE A 234 -17.67 -5.06 -10.99
C ILE A 234 -18.99 -4.34 -10.68
N ILE A 235 -19.99 -5.10 -10.23
CA ILE A 235 -21.37 -4.60 -10.07
C ILE A 235 -21.80 -4.83 -8.62
N PRO A 236 -22.04 -3.77 -7.83
CA PRO A 236 -22.51 -3.92 -6.46
C PRO A 236 -23.92 -4.49 -6.41
N GLN A 237 -24.15 -5.43 -5.49
CA GLN A 237 -25.42 -6.11 -5.25
C GLN A 237 -26.05 -5.64 -3.94
N GLN A 238 -27.38 -5.71 -3.81
CA GLN A 238 -28.09 -5.22 -2.61
C GLN A 238 -27.74 -5.98 -1.33
N ASN A 239 -27.38 -7.25 -1.45
CA ASN A 239 -27.03 -8.12 -0.33
C ASN A 239 -25.56 -8.01 0.11
N GLY A 240 -24.86 -6.97 -0.34
CA GLY A 240 -23.47 -6.71 0.01
C GLY A 240 -22.45 -7.51 -0.80
N TYR A 241 -22.88 -8.33 -1.76
CA TYR A 241 -21.96 -8.95 -2.72
C TYR A 241 -21.60 -7.99 -3.87
N TYR A 242 -20.55 -8.34 -4.60
CA TYR A 242 -20.19 -7.79 -5.89
C TYR A 242 -20.28 -8.92 -6.92
N LEU A 243 -20.96 -8.67 -8.04
CA LEU A 243 -20.90 -9.52 -9.22
C LEU A 243 -19.73 -9.06 -10.07
N HIS A 244 -18.84 -9.99 -10.35
CA HIS A 244 -17.66 -9.82 -11.17
C HIS A 244 -17.86 -10.58 -12.48
N ILE A 245 -17.65 -9.91 -13.61
CA ILE A 245 -17.71 -10.51 -14.96
C ILE A 245 -16.44 -10.13 -15.69
N SER A 246 -15.56 -11.10 -15.91
CA SER A 246 -14.30 -10.95 -16.66
C SER A 246 -14.52 -11.32 -18.12
N ILE A 247 -14.22 -10.38 -19.02
CA ILE A 247 -14.42 -10.51 -20.46
C ILE A 247 -13.07 -10.40 -21.17
N ILE A 248 -12.67 -11.44 -21.88
CA ILE A 248 -11.44 -11.45 -22.68
C ILE A 248 -11.61 -10.49 -23.85
N VAL A 249 -10.61 -9.62 -24.02
CA VAL A 249 -10.55 -8.60 -25.07
C VAL A 249 -9.29 -8.67 -25.91
N ALA A 250 -8.23 -9.31 -25.41
CA ALA A 250 -7.01 -9.57 -26.14
C ALA A 250 -6.42 -10.94 -25.77
N ASP A 251 -5.68 -11.54 -26.70
CA ASP A 251 -4.97 -12.79 -26.47
C ASP A 251 -3.70 -12.59 -25.63
N THR A 252 -2.96 -13.68 -25.40
CA THR A 252 -1.71 -13.68 -24.60
C THR A 252 -0.56 -12.90 -25.24
N THR A 253 -0.71 -12.45 -26.50
CA THR A 253 0.25 -11.57 -27.18
C THR A 253 -0.13 -10.09 -27.06
N GLY A 254 -1.29 -9.79 -26.45
CA GLY A 254 -1.86 -8.46 -26.39
C GLY A 254 -2.62 -8.06 -27.67
N GLN A 255 -2.86 -8.98 -28.61
CA GLN A 255 -3.62 -8.70 -29.82
C GLN A 255 -5.13 -8.73 -29.52
N LYS A 256 -5.83 -7.64 -29.90
CA LYS A 256 -7.29 -7.53 -29.75
C LYS A 256 -8.00 -8.68 -30.47
N ILE A 257 -8.88 -9.39 -29.76
CA ILE A 257 -9.67 -10.47 -30.36
C ILE A 257 -10.92 -9.90 -31.06
N ALA A 258 -11.31 -10.51 -32.17
CA ALA A 258 -12.43 -10.02 -32.99
C ALA A 258 -13.80 -10.12 -32.30
N LYS A 259 -13.94 -11.05 -31.34
CA LYS A 259 -15.17 -11.28 -30.58
C LYS A 259 -14.82 -11.46 -29.11
N PRO A 260 -15.16 -10.49 -28.24
CA PRO A 260 -14.97 -10.65 -26.80
C PRO A 260 -15.68 -11.90 -26.28
N GLN A 261 -15.09 -12.56 -25.29
CA GLN A 261 -15.60 -13.80 -24.71
C GLN A 261 -15.65 -13.69 -23.19
N THR A 262 -16.69 -14.26 -22.58
CA THR A 262 -16.75 -14.37 -21.12
C THR A 262 -15.72 -15.41 -20.66
N MET A 263 -14.86 -15.02 -19.71
CA MET A 263 -13.90 -15.93 -19.08
C MET A 263 -14.42 -16.46 -17.76
N MET A 264 -14.80 -15.55 -16.88
CA MET A 264 -15.15 -15.86 -15.51
C MET A 264 -16.30 -14.98 -15.04
N ILE A 265 -17.22 -15.56 -14.31
CA ILE A 265 -18.29 -14.84 -13.64
C ILE A 265 -18.36 -15.37 -12.22
N TYR A 266 -18.33 -14.46 -11.25
CA TYR A 266 -18.38 -14.84 -9.84
C TYR A 266 -19.01 -13.76 -8.97
N PHE A 267 -19.54 -14.17 -7.82
CA PHE A 267 -19.96 -13.27 -6.75
C PHE A 267 -18.89 -13.23 -5.65
N ARG A 268 -18.65 -12.05 -5.07
CA ARG A 268 -17.63 -11.84 -4.02
C ARG A 268 -18.17 -10.96 -2.89
N LYS A 269 -17.90 -11.29 -1.62
CA LYS A 269 -18.13 -10.40 -0.47
C LYS A 269 -16.94 -9.45 -0.23
N PRO A 270 -17.18 -8.24 0.30
CA PRO A 270 -16.13 -7.27 0.61
C PRO A 270 -15.28 -7.58 1.87
N ASP A 271 -15.47 -8.70 2.56
CA ASP A 271 -14.90 -8.98 3.89
C ASP A 271 -13.41 -9.39 3.93
N GLY A 272 -12.61 -8.89 2.98
CA GLY A 272 -11.14 -8.86 3.07
C GLY A 272 -10.47 -10.21 2.79
N TYR A 273 -9.83 -10.32 1.61
CA TYR A 273 -8.86 -11.35 1.14
C TYR A 273 -9.11 -12.85 1.40
N LYS A 274 -10.11 -13.26 2.18
CA LYS A 274 -10.55 -14.64 2.31
C LYS A 274 -11.41 -14.96 1.09
N THR A 275 -10.80 -15.60 0.12
CA THR A 275 -11.35 -16.16 -1.13
C THR A 275 -12.45 -17.22 -0.93
N LEU A 276 -13.15 -17.23 0.21
CA LEU A 276 -13.92 -18.39 0.67
C LEU A 276 -15.37 -18.47 0.14
N ASP A 277 -15.94 -17.40 -0.41
CA ASP A 277 -17.30 -17.40 -0.97
C ASP A 277 -17.30 -17.03 -2.47
N LEU A 278 -16.60 -17.81 -3.31
CA LEU A 278 -16.66 -17.67 -4.77
C LEU A 278 -17.73 -18.62 -5.35
N ILE A 279 -18.80 -18.06 -5.92
CA ILE A 279 -19.77 -18.84 -6.72
C ILE A 279 -19.38 -18.71 -8.18
N ASN A 280 -18.65 -19.69 -8.71
CA ASN A 280 -18.27 -19.71 -10.12
C ASN A 280 -19.44 -20.23 -10.97
N VAL A 281 -19.83 -19.48 -11.99
CA VAL A 281 -20.94 -19.86 -12.90
C VAL A 281 -20.41 -20.03 -14.31
N LYS A 282 -20.95 -21.02 -15.03
CA LYS A 282 -20.42 -21.42 -16.35
C LYS A 282 -20.92 -20.54 -17.47
N THR A 283 -22.08 -19.90 -17.29
CA THR A 283 -22.74 -19.07 -18.31
C THR A 283 -23.35 -17.83 -17.69
N ILE A 284 -23.54 -16.79 -18.51
CA ILE A 284 -24.25 -15.58 -18.13
C ILE A 284 -25.70 -15.92 -17.81
N SER A 285 -26.35 -16.79 -18.59
CA SER A 285 -27.72 -17.21 -18.28
C SER A 285 -27.84 -17.88 -16.91
N GLU A 286 -26.84 -18.65 -16.50
CA GLU A 286 -26.78 -19.23 -15.15
C GLU A 286 -26.60 -18.14 -14.08
N ALA A 287 -25.72 -17.15 -14.31
CA ALA A 287 -25.55 -16.00 -13.43
C ALA A 287 -26.87 -15.23 -13.23
N ILE A 288 -27.60 -14.96 -14.32
CA ILE A 288 -28.92 -14.30 -14.29
C ILE A 288 -29.91 -15.15 -13.50
N ARG A 289 -29.92 -16.47 -13.73
CA ARG A 289 -30.83 -17.38 -13.01
C ARG A 289 -30.56 -17.32 -11.51
N LEU A 290 -29.30 -17.44 -11.08
CA LEU A 290 -28.92 -17.37 -9.67
C LEU A 290 -29.23 -16.01 -9.04
N TYR A 291 -28.97 -14.93 -9.77
CA TYR A 291 -29.33 -13.58 -9.33
C TYR A 291 -30.85 -13.43 -9.13
N LYS A 292 -31.66 -13.91 -10.08
CA LYS A 292 -33.14 -13.80 -10.04
C LYS A 292 -33.80 -14.75 -9.06
N THR A 293 -33.20 -15.90 -8.76
CA THR A 293 -33.69 -16.80 -7.71
C THR A 293 -33.40 -16.28 -6.31
N ASP A 294 -32.88 -15.05 -6.21
CA ASP A 294 -32.21 -14.49 -5.05
C ASP A 294 -30.99 -15.36 -4.69
N LEU A 295 -30.06 -14.83 -3.92
CA LEU A 295 -28.99 -15.65 -3.32
C LEU A 295 -29.53 -16.59 -2.21
N SER A 296 -30.76 -17.10 -2.41
CA SER A 296 -31.47 -18.10 -1.62
C SER A 296 -30.95 -19.49 -1.98
N VAL A 297 -29.80 -19.83 -1.42
CA VAL A 297 -29.43 -21.15 -0.87
C VAL A 297 -27.95 -21.04 -0.51
N LYS A 298 -27.68 -20.87 0.79
CA LYS A 298 -26.57 -21.49 1.54
C LYS A 298 -25.21 -21.48 0.80
N SER A 299 -24.24 -20.66 1.20
CA SER A 299 -23.28 -21.09 2.25
C SER A 299 -23.45 -22.58 2.63
N LYS A 300 -23.06 -23.47 1.71
CA LYS A 300 -22.72 -24.84 2.05
C LYS A 300 -21.22 -24.97 1.93
#